data_AF-A0A4Y2DS42-F1
#
_entry.id   AF-A0A4Y2DS42-F1
#
_cell.length_a   1.000
_cell.length_b   1.000
_cell.length_c   1.000
_cell.angle_alpha   90.00
_cell.angle_beta   90.00
_cell.angle_gamma   90.00
#
_symmetry.space_group_name_H-M   'P 1'
#
loop_
_entity.id
_entity.type
_entity.pdbx_description
1 polymer ?
#
loop_
_entity_poly.entity_id
_entity_poly.type
_entity_poly.pdbx_seq_one_letter_code
_entity_poly.pdbx_strand_id
1 'polypeptide(L)'
;MKDGFAERFEQFKTNKSTLSFIENPLNTNTNQINIEPFGIDAGSLQMQLLDLKTKDLWSGNFTELKSKLEVQKCMHIAQHKWTALKEIPRAEALIFGAWNSLPECYSEVKKLAYEVLKIFGSTYSCEQAFSCMNIIKSKVRSQLTNKNLESCLKLKTTTYKPDLIKLSKGMQNQCSN
;
A
#
# COMPACT_ATOMS: atom_id res chain seq x y z
N MET A 1 -20.58 10.54 -0.56
CA MET A 1 -19.11 10.30 -0.41
C MET A 1 -18.82 8.96 0.26
N LYS A 2 -19.58 8.53 1.30
CA LYS A 2 -19.44 7.19 1.91
C LYS A 2 -19.85 6.05 0.97
N ASP A 3 -20.94 6.20 0.24
CA ASP A 3 -21.52 5.10 -0.56
C ASP A 3 -20.62 4.70 -1.73
N GLY A 4 -20.04 5.68 -2.44
CA GLY A 4 -19.09 5.42 -3.52
C GLY A 4 -17.73 4.87 -3.07
N PHE A 5 -17.31 5.07 -1.81
CA PHE A 5 -16.10 4.42 -1.28
C PHE A 5 -16.39 2.97 -0.94
N ALA A 6 -17.52 2.69 -0.28
CA ALA A 6 -17.93 1.35 0.06
C ALA A 6 -18.09 0.48 -1.20
N GLU A 7 -18.73 1.02 -2.24
CA GLU A 7 -18.89 0.33 -3.52
C GLU A 7 -17.55 0.03 -4.20
N ARG A 8 -16.62 1.00 -4.26
CA ARG A 8 -15.26 0.78 -4.79
C ARG A 8 -14.45 -0.22 -3.95
N PHE A 9 -14.63 -0.21 -2.63
CA PHE A 9 -13.98 -1.15 -1.73
C PHE A 9 -14.54 -2.57 -1.88
N GLU A 10 -15.85 -2.73 -2.11
CA GLU A 10 -16.44 -4.02 -2.45
C GLU A 10 -16.00 -4.51 -3.83
N GLN A 11 -15.92 -3.63 -4.84
CA GLN A 11 -15.30 -3.94 -6.14
C GLN A 11 -13.82 -4.34 -6.01
N PHE A 12 -13.13 -3.85 -4.99
CA PHE A 12 -11.76 -4.27 -4.70
C PHE A 12 -11.70 -5.69 -4.11
N LYS A 13 -12.64 -6.05 -3.22
CA LYS A 13 -12.75 -7.41 -2.70
C LYS A 13 -13.08 -8.42 -3.80
N THR A 14 -13.85 -8.04 -4.81
CA THR A 14 -14.16 -8.92 -5.96
C THR A 14 -12.95 -9.10 -6.88
N ASN A 15 -11.95 -8.21 -6.83
CA ASN A 15 -10.74 -8.26 -7.66
C ASN A 15 -9.60 -9.09 -7.02
N LYS A 16 -9.95 -10.11 -6.23
CA LYS A 16 -9.03 -10.94 -5.44
C LYS A 16 -7.89 -11.56 -6.27
N SER A 17 -8.18 -11.99 -7.49
CA SER A 17 -7.21 -12.52 -8.47
C SER A 17 -6.16 -11.47 -8.88
N THR A 18 -6.59 -10.24 -9.11
CA THR A 18 -5.71 -9.10 -9.45
C THR A 18 -4.82 -8.73 -8.26
N LEU A 19 -5.29 -8.91 -7.03
CA LEU A 19 -4.47 -8.70 -5.84
C LEU A 19 -3.47 -9.85 -5.61
N SER A 20 -3.90 -11.09 -5.83
CA SER A 20 -3.00 -12.24 -5.72
C SER A 20 -1.91 -12.24 -6.79
N PHE A 21 -2.11 -11.55 -7.92
CA PHE A 21 -1.07 -11.31 -8.92
C PHE A 21 0.18 -10.64 -8.35
N ILE A 22 0.03 -9.67 -7.43
CA ILE A 22 1.17 -8.94 -6.88
C ILE A 22 2.05 -9.80 -5.98
N GLU A 23 1.43 -10.71 -5.23
CA GLU A 23 2.13 -11.61 -4.31
C GLU A 23 2.61 -12.90 -4.98
N ASN A 24 1.94 -13.32 -6.07
CA ASN A 24 2.16 -14.62 -6.68
C ASN A 24 1.90 -14.61 -8.20
N PRO A 25 2.66 -13.81 -8.97
CA PRO A 25 2.35 -13.52 -10.38
C PRO A 25 2.41 -14.74 -11.29
N LEU A 26 3.23 -15.74 -10.95
CA LEU A 26 3.43 -16.94 -11.77
C LEU A 26 2.23 -17.90 -11.72
N ASN A 27 1.48 -17.90 -10.62
CA ASN A 27 0.39 -18.84 -10.37
C ASN A 27 -1.00 -18.21 -10.50
N THR A 28 -1.08 -16.89 -10.73
CA THR A 28 -2.37 -16.23 -10.91
C THR A 28 -2.98 -16.62 -12.25
N ASN A 29 -4.28 -16.92 -12.22
CA ASN A 29 -5.06 -17.16 -13.43
C ASN A 29 -5.21 -15.84 -14.18
N THR A 30 -4.48 -15.71 -15.30
CA THR A 30 -4.44 -14.50 -16.13
C THR A 30 -5.81 -14.14 -16.72
N ASN A 31 -6.69 -15.13 -16.89
CA ASN A 31 -8.03 -14.94 -17.44
C ASN A 31 -9.00 -14.30 -16.42
N GLN A 32 -8.60 -14.26 -15.15
CA GLN A 32 -9.39 -13.65 -14.07
C GLN A 32 -8.83 -12.29 -13.63
N ILE A 33 -7.76 -11.80 -14.28
CA ILE A 33 -7.22 -10.47 -13.99
C ILE A 33 -8.07 -9.45 -14.75
N ASN A 34 -8.72 -8.54 -14.02
CA ASN A 34 -9.46 -7.45 -14.65
C ASN A 34 -8.46 -6.37 -15.09
N ILE A 35 -8.22 -6.28 -16.40
CA ILE A 35 -7.25 -5.36 -17.00
C ILE A 35 -7.89 -4.12 -17.65
N GLU A 36 -9.20 -4.14 -17.88
CA GLU A 36 -9.96 -3.05 -18.49
C GLU A 36 -9.74 -1.67 -17.82
N PRO A 37 -9.79 -1.54 -16.47
CA PRO A 37 -9.64 -0.23 -15.83
C PRO A 37 -8.23 0.37 -15.94
N PHE A 38 -7.25 -0.40 -16.41
CA PHE A 38 -5.84 0.00 -16.44
C PHE A 38 -5.32 0.33 -17.85
N GLY A 39 -6.15 0.16 -18.88
CA GLY A 39 -5.75 0.40 -20.28
C GLY A 39 -4.54 -0.43 -20.68
N ILE A 40 -4.54 -1.72 -20.33
CA ILE A 40 -3.45 -2.67 -20.57
C ILE A 40 -3.80 -3.51 -21.80
N ASP A 41 -2.83 -3.71 -22.67
CA ASP A 41 -3.01 -4.57 -23.85
C ASP A 41 -3.01 -6.04 -23.45
N ALA A 42 -4.12 -6.73 -23.71
CA ALA A 42 -4.31 -8.11 -23.29
C ALA A 42 -3.34 -9.09 -23.98
N GLY A 43 -3.06 -8.88 -25.27
CA GLY A 43 -2.19 -9.76 -26.06
C GLY A 43 -0.73 -9.66 -25.61
N SER A 44 -0.22 -8.44 -25.46
CA SER A 44 1.11 -8.14 -24.96
C SER A 44 1.28 -8.63 -23.52
N LEU A 45 0.28 -8.41 -22.65
CA LEU A 45 0.31 -8.93 -21.28
C LEU A 45 0.43 -10.45 -21.25
N GLN A 46 -0.38 -11.16 -22.05
CA GLN A 46 -0.32 -12.62 -22.11
C GLN A 46 1.04 -13.13 -22.60
N MET A 47 1.60 -12.52 -23.65
CA MET A 47 2.92 -12.89 -24.15
C MET A 47 4.02 -12.64 -23.12
N GLN A 48 4.02 -11.47 -22.47
CA GLN A 48 4.98 -11.14 -21.43
C GLN A 48 4.87 -12.07 -20.22
N LEU A 49 3.66 -12.45 -19.81
CA LEU A 49 3.45 -13.39 -18.72
C LEU A 49 3.87 -14.82 -19.07
N LEU A 50 3.68 -15.25 -20.31
CA LEU A 50 4.17 -16.54 -20.79
C LEU A 50 5.70 -16.59 -20.72
N ASP A 51 6.37 -15.58 -21.27
CA ASP A 51 7.83 -15.45 -21.26
C ASP A 51 8.39 -15.32 -19.83
N LEU A 52 7.67 -14.65 -18.94
CA LEU A 52 8.03 -14.54 -17.53
C LEU A 52 7.99 -15.91 -16.82
N LYS A 53 7.02 -16.77 -17.17
CA LYS A 53 6.90 -18.12 -16.60
C LYS A 53 7.94 -19.09 -17.12
N THR A 54 8.37 -18.94 -18.37
CA THR A 54 9.35 -19.84 -19.01
C THR A 54 10.79 -19.50 -18.68
N LYS A 55 11.08 -18.27 -18.22
CA LYS A 55 12.44 -17.85 -17.82
C LYS A 55 12.74 -18.21 -16.37
N ASP A 56 13.66 -19.16 -16.19
CA ASP A 56 14.12 -19.66 -14.89
C ASP A 56 14.62 -18.57 -13.93
N LEU A 57 15.22 -17.50 -14.46
CA LEU A 57 15.71 -16.38 -13.64
C LEU A 57 14.56 -15.65 -12.92
N TRP A 58 13.48 -15.33 -13.65
CA TRP A 58 12.36 -14.58 -13.10
C TRP A 58 11.45 -15.46 -12.27
N SER A 59 11.27 -16.71 -12.69
CA SER A 59 10.51 -17.68 -11.91
C SER A 59 11.17 -17.90 -10.53
N GLY A 60 12.50 -17.96 -10.48
CA GLY A 60 13.28 -17.98 -9.23
C GLY A 60 13.06 -16.75 -8.35
N ASN A 61 13.23 -15.55 -8.92
CA ASN A 61 13.07 -14.28 -8.18
C ASN A 61 11.67 -14.12 -7.56
N PHE A 62 10.61 -14.43 -8.31
CA PHE A 62 9.24 -14.33 -7.80
C PHE A 62 8.89 -15.45 -6.81
N THR A 63 9.51 -16.63 -6.93
CA THR A 63 9.37 -17.70 -5.94
C THR A 63 10.05 -17.33 -4.62
N GLU A 64 11.24 -16.71 -4.68
CA GLU A 64 11.93 -16.20 -3.51
C GLU A 64 11.14 -15.07 -2.83
N LEU A 65 10.61 -14.12 -3.61
CA LEU A 65 9.72 -13.07 -3.11
C LEU A 65 8.55 -13.66 -2.32
N LYS A 66 7.86 -14.65 -2.92
CA LYS A 66 6.72 -15.32 -2.29
C LYS A 66 7.11 -15.98 -0.97
N SER A 67 8.25 -16.68 -0.93
CA SER A 67 8.76 -17.30 0.31
C SER A 67 9.01 -16.25 1.40
N LYS A 68 9.66 -15.12 1.06
CA LYS A 68 9.91 -14.03 2.01
C LYS A 68 8.62 -13.41 2.56
N LEU A 69 7.61 -13.21 1.70
CA LEU A 69 6.30 -12.71 2.12
C LEU A 69 5.57 -13.69 3.05
N GLU A 70 5.65 -15.00 2.79
CA GLU A 70 5.03 -16.02 3.64
C GLU A 70 5.68 -16.06 5.03
N VAL A 71 7.02 -15.99 5.09
CA VAL A 71 7.75 -15.90 6.36
C VAL A 71 7.32 -14.67 7.16
N GLN A 72 7.17 -13.51 6.51
CA GLN A 72 6.65 -12.31 7.18
C GLN A 72 5.22 -12.52 7.71
N LYS A 73 4.33 -13.14 6.93
CA LYS A 73 2.95 -13.45 7.35
C LYS A 73 2.92 -14.36 8.57
N CYS A 74 3.68 -15.46 8.57
CA CYS A 74 3.78 -16.38 9.71
C CYS A 74 4.33 -15.69 10.97
N MET A 75 5.36 -14.85 10.83
CA MET A 75 5.95 -14.11 11.96
C MET A 75 4.98 -13.08 12.55
N HIS A 76 4.18 -12.42 11.71
CA HIS A 76 3.17 -11.45 12.16
C HIS A 76 2.03 -12.12 12.96
N ILE A 77 1.68 -13.36 12.60
CA ILE A 77 0.67 -14.18 13.30
C ILE A 77 1.23 -14.74 14.62
N ALA A 78 2.51 -15.12 14.65
CA ALA A 78 3.13 -15.79 15.80
C ALA A 78 3.47 -14.87 17.00
N GLN A 79 3.25 -13.55 16.90
CA GLN A 79 3.42 -12.58 18.00
C GLN A 79 4.79 -12.62 18.74
N HIS A 80 5.86 -13.15 18.13
CA HIS A 80 7.19 -13.20 18.71
C HIS A 80 8.08 -12.02 18.26
N LYS A 81 8.88 -11.51 19.21
CA LYS A 81 9.88 -10.41 19.16
C LYS A 81 10.06 -9.68 17.82
N TRP A 82 9.52 -8.45 17.79
CA TRP A 82 9.71 -7.38 16.79
C TRP A 82 11.16 -7.06 16.38
N THR A 83 12.16 -7.51 17.12
CA THR A 83 13.58 -7.22 16.86
C THR A 83 14.10 -7.85 15.56
N ALA A 84 13.63 -9.05 15.18
CA ALA A 84 14.00 -9.69 13.91
C ALA A 84 13.36 -9.01 12.68
N LEU A 85 12.22 -8.33 12.89
CA LEU A 85 11.45 -7.67 11.83
C LEU A 85 12.10 -6.38 11.31
N LYS A 86 13.04 -5.79 12.07
CA LYS A 86 13.77 -4.60 11.65
C LYS A 86 14.81 -4.87 10.56
N GLU A 87 15.29 -6.12 10.47
CA GLU A 87 16.31 -6.50 9.50
C GLU A 87 15.71 -6.94 8.15
N ILE A 88 14.43 -7.34 8.14
CA ILE A 88 13.73 -7.72 6.91
C ILE A 88 13.09 -6.47 6.30
N PRO A 89 13.34 -6.15 5.01
CA PRO A 89 12.65 -5.07 4.34
C PRO A 89 11.14 -5.30 4.39
N ARG A 90 10.35 -4.22 4.57
CA ARG A 90 8.89 -4.33 4.60
C ARG A 90 8.36 -5.03 3.35
N ALA A 91 7.25 -5.76 3.47
CA ALA A 91 6.58 -6.42 2.36
C ALA A 91 6.44 -5.51 1.13
N GLU A 92 6.09 -4.23 1.33
CA GLU A 92 5.94 -3.28 0.22
C GLU A 92 7.27 -3.03 -0.51
N ALA A 93 8.39 -2.93 0.23
CA ALA A 93 9.71 -2.71 -0.35
C ALA A 93 10.22 -3.94 -1.12
N LEU A 94 9.95 -5.14 -0.59
CA LEU A 94 10.30 -6.40 -1.27
C LEU A 94 9.51 -6.55 -2.58
N ILE A 95 8.21 -6.32 -2.53
CA ILE A 95 7.33 -6.38 -3.69
C ILE A 95 7.76 -5.34 -4.72
N PHE A 96 7.91 -4.07 -4.32
CA PHE A 96 8.32 -3.00 -5.22
C PHE A 96 9.69 -3.27 -5.86
N GLY A 97 10.67 -3.74 -5.07
CA GLY A 97 12.00 -4.09 -5.58
C GLY A 97 11.96 -5.20 -6.63
N ALA A 98 11.20 -6.27 -6.39
CA ALA A 98 11.03 -7.37 -7.33
C ALA A 98 10.41 -6.90 -8.65
N TRP A 99 9.29 -6.17 -8.59
CA TRP A 99 8.62 -5.63 -9.78
C TRP A 99 9.49 -4.61 -10.53
N ASN A 100 10.26 -3.78 -9.82
CA ASN A 100 11.13 -2.78 -10.46
C ASN A 100 12.32 -3.41 -11.18
N SER A 101 12.82 -4.56 -10.69
CA SER A 101 13.94 -5.29 -11.28
C SER A 101 13.66 -5.89 -12.67
N LEU A 102 12.38 -6.02 -13.05
CA LEU A 102 12.02 -6.52 -14.38
C LEU A 102 12.55 -5.61 -15.50
N PRO A 103 13.01 -6.17 -16.62
CA PRO A 103 13.38 -5.39 -17.80
C PRO A 103 12.20 -4.58 -18.37
N GLU A 104 12.52 -3.54 -19.14
CA GLU A 104 11.49 -2.69 -19.79
C GLU A 104 10.65 -3.44 -20.82
N CYS A 105 11.15 -4.56 -21.37
CA CYS A 105 10.36 -5.41 -22.28
C CYS A 105 9.14 -6.06 -21.62
N TYR A 106 9.01 -6.00 -20.28
CA TYR A 106 7.83 -6.42 -19.52
C TYR A 106 6.94 -5.23 -19.15
N SER A 107 6.81 -4.25 -20.05
CA SER A 107 6.13 -2.98 -19.80
C SER A 107 4.69 -3.13 -19.31
N GLU A 108 3.90 -4.03 -19.90
CA GLU A 108 2.49 -4.23 -19.53
C GLU A 108 2.35 -4.95 -18.19
N VAL A 109 3.21 -5.94 -17.94
CA VAL A 109 3.29 -6.64 -16.65
C VAL A 109 3.68 -5.68 -15.53
N LYS A 110 4.68 -4.81 -15.75
CA LYS A 110 5.08 -3.77 -14.79
C LYS A 110 3.99 -2.73 -14.59
N LYS A 111 3.32 -2.31 -15.67
CA LYS A 111 2.21 -1.35 -15.61
C LYS A 111 1.06 -1.91 -14.77
N LEU A 112 0.64 -3.15 -15.01
CA LEU A 112 -0.35 -3.84 -14.18
C LEU A 112 0.05 -3.84 -12.72
N ALA A 113 1.29 -4.25 -12.44
CA ALA A 113 1.78 -4.34 -11.06
C ALA A 113 1.73 -2.99 -10.34
N TYR A 114 2.17 -1.93 -11.01
CA TYR A 114 2.17 -0.59 -10.44
C TYR A 114 0.77 0.00 -10.27
N GLU A 115 -0.14 -0.21 -11.21
CA GLU A 115 -1.52 0.24 -11.03
C GLU A 115 -2.21 -0.44 -9.84
N VAL A 116 -2.00 -1.74 -9.66
CA VAL A 116 -2.53 -2.45 -8.49
C VAL A 116 -1.86 -1.97 -7.19
N LEU A 117 -0.54 -1.76 -7.19
CA LEU A 117 0.19 -1.22 -6.03
C LEU A 117 -0.26 0.20 -5.64
N LYS A 118 -0.57 1.06 -6.61
CA LYS A 118 -1.13 2.39 -6.36
C LYS A 118 -2.45 2.31 -5.61
N ILE A 119 -3.29 1.34 -5.94
CA ILE A 119 -4.56 1.12 -5.22
C ILE A 119 -4.25 0.87 -3.74
N PHE A 120 -3.39 -0.09 -3.41
CA PHE A 120 -3.00 -0.38 -2.01
C PHE A 120 -2.48 0.84 -1.25
N GLY A 121 -1.59 1.63 -1.88
CA GLY A 121 -1.07 2.85 -1.26
C GLY A 121 -2.16 3.89 -0.95
N SER A 122 -3.13 4.03 -1.86
CA SER A 122 -4.26 4.94 -1.69
C SER A 122 -5.26 4.44 -0.62
N THR A 123 -5.55 3.13 -0.56
CA THR A 123 -6.46 2.54 0.43
C THR A 123 -5.88 2.65 1.84
N TYR A 124 -4.61 2.29 2.02
CA TYR A 124 -3.92 2.41 3.30
C TYR A 124 -3.89 3.86 3.80
N SER A 125 -3.58 4.81 2.91
CA SER A 125 -3.59 6.24 3.25
C SER A 125 -4.99 6.72 3.65
N CYS A 126 -6.04 6.24 2.98
CA CYS A 126 -7.43 6.54 3.33
C CYS A 126 -7.81 5.94 4.69
N GLU A 127 -7.49 4.66 4.94
CA GLU A 127 -7.76 3.98 6.21
C GLU A 127 -7.05 4.67 7.38
N GLN A 128 -5.78 5.05 7.20
CA GLN A 128 -5.04 5.80 8.20
C GLN A 128 -5.67 7.17 8.47
N ALA A 129 -6.08 7.89 7.42
CA ALA A 129 -6.78 9.16 7.58
C ALA A 129 -8.11 8.99 8.35
N PHE A 130 -8.91 7.97 8.03
CA PHE A 130 -10.17 7.69 8.73
C PHE A 130 -9.96 7.25 10.18
N SER A 131 -8.98 6.39 10.44
CA SER A 131 -8.59 5.99 11.79
C SER A 131 -8.13 7.20 12.62
N CYS A 132 -7.29 8.05 12.04
CA CYS A 132 -6.87 9.30 12.65
C CYS A 132 -8.07 10.22 12.93
N MET A 133 -8.98 10.39 11.97
CA MET A 133 -10.22 11.16 12.16
C MET A 133 -11.05 10.61 13.33
N ASN A 134 -11.22 9.29 13.43
CA ASN A 134 -12.00 8.67 14.50
C ASN A 134 -11.33 8.85 15.88
N ILE A 135 -10.01 8.71 15.97
CA ILE A 135 -9.24 8.92 17.21
C ILE A 135 -9.24 10.40 17.63
N ILE A 136 -9.11 11.32 16.66
CA ILE A 136 -9.15 12.77 16.93
C ILE A 136 -10.57 13.18 17.35
N LYS A 137 -11.60 12.73 16.63
CA LYS A 137 -13.00 13.05 16.93
C LYS A 137 -13.51 12.42 18.23
N SER A 138 -12.89 11.35 18.73
CA SER A 138 -13.27 10.77 20.03
C SER A 138 -12.62 11.49 21.22
N LYS A 139 -11.38 12.00 21.08
CA LYS A 139 -10.65 12.65 22.17
C LYS A 139 -10.90 14.15 22.34
N VAL A 140 -11.10 14.91 21.26
CA VAL A 140 -11.19 16.39 21.28
C VAL A 140 -12.45 16.92 20.59
N ARG A 141 -13.53 16.10 20.60
CA ARG A 141 -14.78 16.31 19.84
C ARG A 141 -15.39 17.71 19.96
N SER A 142 -15.39 18.27 21.17
CA SER A 142 -16.02 19.57 21.46
C SER A 142 -15.17 20.78 21.05
N GLN A 143 -13.89 20.58 20.69
CA GLN A 143 -12.91 21.65 20.45
C GLN A 143 -12.41 21.69 19.00
N LEU A 144 -12.88 20.77 18.15
CA LEU A 144 -12.34 20.60 16.80
C LEU A 144 -13.10 21.44 15.76
N THR A 145 -12.42 22.39 15.12
CA THR A 145 -12.91 23.00 13.86
C THR A 145 -12.28 22.32 12.65
N ASN A 146 -12.84 22.53 11.44
CA ASN A 146 -12.34 21.92 10.20
C ASN A 146 -10.85 22.21 9.96
N LYS A 147 -10.34 23.40 10.31
CA LYS A 147 -8.92 23.76 10.17
C LYS A 147 -8.00 22.95 11.10
N ASN A 148 -8.44 22.69 12.33
CA ASN A 148 -7.68 21.92 13.32
C ASN A 148 -7.63 20.45 12.91
N LEU A 149 -8.74 19.91 12.37
CA LEU A 149 -8.81 18.54 11.90
C LEU A 149 -7.80 18.29 10.77
N GLU A 150 -7.76 19.18 9.77
CA GLU A 150 -6.82 19.07 8.66
C GLU A 150 -5.36 19.10 9.15
N SER A 151 -5.04 20.01 10.07
CA SER A 151 -3.71 20.13 10.66
C SER A 151 -3.31 18.88 11.46
N CYS A 152 -4.23 18.33 12.26
CA CYS A 152 -3.99 17.10 13.01
C CYS A 152 -3.86 15.87 12.10
N LEU A 153 -4.61 15.80 11.00
CA LEU A 153 -4.46 14.73 10.01
C LEU A 153 -3.08 14.80 9.38
N LYS A 154 -2.67 15.97 8.87
CA LYS A 154 -1.32 16.18 8.30
C LYS A 154 -0.21 15.79 9.28
N LEU A 155 -0.34 16.14 10.55
CA LEU A 155 0.64 15.77 11.59
C LEU A 155 0.73 14.26 11.83
N LYS A 156 -0.37 13.51 11.69
CA LYS A 156 -0.40 12.06 11.94
C LYS A 156 -0.05 11.22 10.71
N THR A 157 -0.40 11.69 9.52
CA THR A 157 -0.21 10.93 8.27
C THR A 157 1.11 11.23 7.56
N THR A 158 1.84 12.27 7.98
CA THR A 158 3.14 12.63 7.41
C THR A 158 4.27 12.37 8.41
N THR A 159 5.50 12.31 7.93
CA THR A 159 6.71 12.25 8.76
C THR A 159 7.11 13.60 9.35
N TYR A 160 6.30 14.65 9.15
CA TYR A 160 6.57 15.99 9.66
C TYR A 160 6.64 15.98 11.18
N LYS A 161 7.79 16.36 11.72
CA LYS A 161 8.00 16.56 13.17
C LYS A 161 7.92 18.06 13.45
N PRO A 162 6.84 18.56 14.08
CA PRO A 162 6.78 19.97 14.44
C PRO A 162 7.86 20.31 15.47
N ASP A 163 8.47 21.48 15.34
CA ASP A 163 9.41 22.01 16.34
C ASP A 163 8.64 22.47 17.58
N LEU A 164 8.53 21.55 18.54
CA LEU A 164 7.77 21.74 19.77
C LEU A 164 8.34 22.88 20.65
N ILE A 165 9.65 23.12 20.58
CA ILE A 165 10.32 24.17 21.39
C ILE A 165 9.95 25.54 20.85
N LYS A 166 9.97 25.70 19.52
CA LYS A 166 9.55 26.95 18.88
C LYS A 166 8.07 27.23 19.06
N LEU A 167 7.23 26.18 18.98
CA LEU A 167 5.79 26.28 19.21
C LEU A 167 5.45 26.66 20.67
N SER A 168 6.12 26.05 21.67
CA SER A 168 5.82 26.35 23.08
C SER A 168 6.18 27.79 23.45
N LYS A 169 7.29 28.33 22.93
CA LYS A 169 7.69 29.73 23.13
C LYS A 169 6.68 30.72 22.54
N GLY A 170 6.09 30.40 21.39
CA GLY A 170 5.05 31.23 20.77
C GLY A 170 3.74 31.25 21.56
N MET A 171 3.36 30.13 22.19
CA MET A 171 2.14 30.03 23.01
C MET A 171 2.29 30.72 24.38
N GLN A 172 3.48 30.69 25.00
CA GLN A 172 3.74 31.39 26.26
C GLN A 172 3.64 32.91 26.15
N ASN A 173 3.82 33.47 24.95
CA ASN A 173 3.68 34.92 24.71
C ASN A 173 2.21 35.34 24.45
N GLN A 174 1.27 34.41 24.44
CA GLN A 174 -0.18 34.67 24.30
C GLN A 174 -0.85 34.53 25.67
N CYS A 175 -0.45 35.35 26.64
CA CYS A 175 -1.27 35.55 27.84
C CYS A 175 -2.49 36.39 27.47
N SER A 176 -3.68 35.92 27.83
CA SER A 176 -4.92 36.69 27.70
C SER A 176 -4.83 37.99 28.50
N ASN A 177 -5.12 39.13 27.85
CA ASN A 177 -5.54 40.35 28.56
C ASN A 177 -6.96 40.19 29.09
#